data_AF-A0A0W7YZG9-F1
#
_entry.id   AF-A0A0W7YZG9-F1
#
_cell.length_a   1.000
_cell.length_b   1.000
_cell.length_c   1.000
_cell.angle_alpha   90.00
_cell.angle_beta   90.00
_cell.angle_gamma   90.00
#
_symmetry.space_group_name_H-M   'P 1'
#
loop_
_entity.id
_entity.type
_entity.pdbx_description
1 polymer ?
#
loop_
_entity_poly.entity_id
_entity_poly.type
_entity_poly.pdbx_seq_one_letter_code
_entity_poly.pdbx_strand_id
1 'polypeptide(L)'
;MKKSMIALAAMALLGSGAAMAASGGSSNTANVAVGNSNHALFGGGNAGLKFENSLLGFIDIAKGPVNGSNTAIASKGQGAIMTGADAGAPVSIDIAQVWNASATQGISKFMINSVRQVNTFFLAPQFGGLVIGQVADASGTPLAIGSGVYFGEWAPRAAGTPPADSTNLNMASSSRTVWYAGDNPTTTMPTLTNATYNVIGIQGVGTAADNLPTAPKLYGGTLTANYVSGGGVNNTLTGSITNGTNTVNFAGTTIGSTGKFGNGTGGVGVPGTIEGQFYNNASALAGIYKGGTAASNVAFGGSRSN
;
A
#
# COMPACT_ATOMS: atom_id res chain seq x y z
N MET A 1 39.64 -18.24 -16.80
CA MET A 1 39.04 -17.11 -16.03
C MET A 1 37.60 -16.94 -16.51
N LYS A 2 36.61 -17.27 -15.69
CA LYS A 2 35.18 -17.11 -16.02
C LYS A 2 34.80 -15.65 -15.78
N LYS A 3 34.42 -14.92 -16.85
CA LYS A 3 33.96 -13.54 -16.77
C LYS A 3 32.52 -13.55 -16.25
N SER A 4 32.33 -13.17 -14.99
CA SER A 4 31.00 -12.89 -14.44
C SER A 4 30.46 -11.63 -15.08
N MET A 5 29.40 -11.74 -15.88
CA MET A 5 28.64 -10.60 -16.37
C MET A 5 27.62 -10.19 -15.31
N ILE A 6 27.92 -9.10 -14.61
CA ILE A 6 26.94 -8.38 -13.80
C ILE A 6 26.09 -7.56 -14.78
N ALA A 7 24.86 -8.01 -15.02
CA ALA A 7 23.87 -7.24 -15.77
C ALA A 7 23.35 -6.11 -14.88
N LEU A 8 23.85 -4.89 -15.10
CA LEU A 8 23.35 -3.68 -14.47
C LEU A 8 22.08 -3.26 -15.22
N ALA A 9 20.91 -3.54 -14.66
CA ALA A 9 19.64 -3.05 -15.19
C ALA A 9 19.56 -1.53 -14.98
N ALA A 10 19.85 -0.77 -16.03
CA ALA A 10 19.62 0.66 -16.06
C ALA A 10 18.10 0.90 -16.08
N MET A 11 17.54 1.38 -14.96
CA MET A 11 16.23 2.04 -14.95
C MET A 11 16.32 3.26 -15.86
N ALA A 12 15.81 3.14 -17.09
CA ALA A 12 15.59 4.29 -17.94
C ALA A 12 14.57 5.21 -17.26
N LEU A 13 15.03 6.34 -16.72
CA LEU A 13 14.17 7.47 -16.35
C LEU A 13 13.52 7.99 -17.63
N LEU A 14 12.31 7.51 -17.92
CA LEU A 14 11.46 8.07 -18.96
C LEU A 14 10.54 9.12 -18.33
N GLY A 15 10.82 10.37 -18.66
CA GLY A 15 9.84 11.44 -18.84
C GLY A 15 9.28 12.06 -17.57
N SER A 16 9.64 13.33 -17.35
CA SER A 16 8.84 14.29 -16.57
C SER A 16 7.48 14.50 -17.23
N GLY A 17 6.56 13.55 -17.05
CA GLY A 17 5.14 13.75 -17.27
C GLY A 17 4.57 14.51 -16.08
N ALA A 18 3.61 15.41 -16.32
CA ALA A 18 2.80 15.98 -15.24
C ALA A 18 2.31 14.83 -14.32
N ALA A 19 2.42 15.02 -12.99
CA ALA A 19 1.95 14.02 -12.03
C ALA A 19 0.51 13.63 -12.38
N MET A 20 0.34 12.39 -12.87
CA MET A 20 -0.97 11.87 -13.26
C MET A 20 -1.80 11.64 -12.01
N ALA A 21 -3.11 11.77 -12.14
CA ALA A 21 -4.01 11.57 -11.01
C ALA A 21 -3.80 10.22 -10.33
N ALA A 22 -3.72 10.23 -8.99
CA ALA A 22 -3.55 9.02 -8.21
C ALA A 22 -4.70 8.05 -8.47
N SER A 23 -4.37 6.77 -8.62
CA SER A 23 -5.35 5.70 -8.84
C SER A 23 -5.21 4.66 -7.74
N GLY A 24 -6.33 4.01 -7.40
CA GLY A 24 -6.35 2.99 -6.39
C GLY A 24 -7.74 2.42 -6.18
N GLY A 25 -7.91 1.70 -5.08
CA GLY A 25 -9.15 1.04 -4.72
C GLY A 25 -9.21 0.70 -3.24
N SER A 26 -10.40 0.35 -2.78
CA SER A 26 -10.70 0.08 -1.38
C SER A 26 -11.78 -0.99 -1.27
N SER A 27 -11.68 -1.87 -0.28
CA SER A 27 -12.73 -2.85 0.01
C SER A 27 -14.00 -2.20 0.58
N ASN A 28 -13.90 -0.97 1.07
CA ASN A 28 -15.02 -0.18 1.53
C ASN A 28 -14.71 1.33 1.40
N THR A 29 -15.25 1.95 0.35
CA THR A 29 -15.00 3.37 0.03
C THR A 29 -15.64 4.36 1.00
N ALA A 30 -16.63 3.94 1.79
CA ALA A 30 -17.19 4.77 2.86
C ALA A 30 -16.21 4.92 4.03
N ASN A 31 -15.43 3.86 4.29
CA ASN A 31 -14.45 3.84 5.37
C ASN A 31 -13.10 4.44 4.94
N VAL A 32 -12.63 4.05 3.75
CA VAL A 32 -11.38 4.53 3.16
C VAL A 32 -11.61 4.84 1.69
N ALA A 33 -11.61 6.11 1.34
CA ALA A 33 -11.61 6.55 -0.04
C ALA A 33 -10.18 6.84 -0.50
N VAL A 34 -9.88 6.48 -1.75
CA VAL A 34 -8.60 6.74 -2.41
C VAL A 34 -8.80 7.82 -3.47
N GLY A 35 -7.86 8.74 -3.60
CA GLY A 35 -7.92 9.80 -4.59
C GLY A 35 -6.68 10.68 -4.58
N ASN A 36 -6.72 11.76 -5.35
CA ASN A 36 -5.67 12.77 -5.34
C ASN A 36 -5.66 13.51 -4.01
N SER A 37 -4.49 13.60 -3.38
CA SER A 37 -4.32 14.42 -2.19
C SER A 37 -4.63 15.88 -2.48
N ASN A 38 -5.38 16.50 -1.58
CA ASN A 38 -5.77 17.91 -1.63
C ASN A 38 -5.89 18.54 -0.24
N HIS A 39 -5.27 17.92 0.76
CA HIS A 39 -5.35 18.36 2.14
C HIS A 39 -4.38 19.53 2.41
N ALA A 40 -4.88 20.65 2.91
CA ALA A 40 -4.09 21.87 3.13
C ALA A 40 -2.82 21.65 3.98
N LEU A 41 -2.90 20.82 5.03
CA LEU A 41 -1.76 20.54 5.92
C LEU A 41 -0.84 19.39 5.47
N PHE A 42 -1.33 18.49 4.62
CA PHE A 42 -0.60 17.25 4.29
C PHE A 42 -0.32 17.18 2.79
N GLY A 43 -0.09 18.32 2.16
CA GLY A 43 0.25 18.39 0.74
C GLY A 43 -0.88 17.99 -0.22
N GLY A 44 -0.58 18.10 -1.50
CA GLY A 44 -1.51 17.78 -2.58
C GLY A 44 -0.79 17.27 -3.83
N GLY A 45 -1.57 16.65 -4.72
CA GLY A 45 -1.13 16.23 -6.06
C GLY A 45 -0.61 14.79 -6.17
N ASN A 46 -0.57 14.01 -5.09
CA ASN A 46 -0.09 12.63 -5.08
C ASN A 46 -1.20 11.66 -4.60
N ALA A 47 -0.84 10.39 -4.43
CA ALA A 47 -1.68 9.36 -3.82
C ALA A 47 -2.13 9.77 -2.44
N GLY A 48 -3.45 9.82 -2.27
CA GLY A 48 -4.08 10.26 -1.03
C GLY A 48 -5.19 9.35 -0.54
N LEU A 49 -5.41 9.41 0.77
CA LEU A 49 -6.46 8.70 1.49
C LEU A 49 -7.38 9.68 2.19
N LYS A 50 -8.66 9.37 2.20
CA LYS A 50 -9.66 10.00 3.06
C LYS A 50 -10.35 8.92 3.89
N PHE A 51 -10.35 9.12 5.20
CA PHE A 51 -10.94 8.18 6.15
C PHE A 51 -12.36 8.59 6.53
N GLU A 52 -13.12 7.63 7.03
CA GLU A 52 -14.47 7.81 7.56
C GLU A 52 -14.53 9.02 8.50
N ASN A 53 -15.58 9.85 8.37
CA ASN A 53 -15.81 11.02 9.21
C ASN A 53 -14.70 12.10 9.16
N SER A 54 -13.74 11.99 8.25
CA SER A 54 -12.79 13.08 7.96
C SER A 54 -13.51 14.20 7.22
N LEU A 55 -13.68 15.34 7.90
CA LEU A 55 -14.14 16.60 7.29
C LEU A 55 -13.10 17.18 6.33
N LEU A 56 -11.85 16.75 6.47
CA LEU A 56 -10.73 17.23 5.69
C LEU A 56 -10.51 16.34 4.45
N GLY A 57 -9.93 16.93 3.42
CA GLY A 57 -9.69 16.31 2.11
C GLY A 57 -8.76 15.09 2.15
N PHE A 58 -8.36 14.62 0.97
CA PHE A 58 -7.46 13.48 0.84
C PHE A 58 -6.04 13.87 1.31
N ILE A 59 -5.52 13.13 2.27
CA ILE A 59 -4.19 13.32 2.86
C ILE A 59 -3.17 12.63 1.96
N ASP A 60 -2.07 13.33 1.60
CA ASP A 60 -0.94 12.70 0.92
C ASP A 60 -0.33 11.62 1.80
N ILE A 61 -0.29 10.39 1.31
CA ILE A 61 0.21 9.24 2.08
C ILE A 61 1.69 9.44 2.45
N ALA A 62 2.48 9.93 1.50
CA ALA A 62 3.92 10.09 1.64
C ALA A 62 4.26 11.22 2.61
N LYS A 63 3.67 12.41 2.37
CA LYS A 63 3.97 13.62 3.15
C LYS A 63 3.25 13.67 4.49
N GLY A 64 2.12 12.97 4.63
CA GLY A 64 1.36 12.87 5.87
C GLY A 64 1.85 11.73 6.76
N PRO A 65 1.10 10.61 6.85
CA PRO A 65 1.35 9.57 7.84
C PRO A 65 2.73 8.90 7.68
N VAL A 66 3.26 8.72 6.46
CA VAL A 66 4.58 8.11 6.27
C VAL A 66 5.70 9.00 6.80
N ASN A 67 5.78 10.26 6.33
CA ASN A 67 6.79 11.21 6.78
C ASN A 67 6.70 11.50 8.28
N GLY A 68 5.48 11.72 8.80
CA GLY A 68 5.27 11.96 10.23
C GLY A 68 5.72 10.79 11.10
N SER A 69 5.38 9.57 10.71
CA SER A 69 5.82 8.37 11.41
C SER A 69 7.35 8.25 11.41
N ASN A 70 7.98 8.40 10.25
CA ASN A 70 9.42 8.26 10.12
C ASN A 70 10.17 9.36 10.88
N THR A 71 9.66 10.58 10.90
CA THR A 71 10.24 11.69 11.67
C THR A 71 10.19 11.41 13.17
N ALA A 72 9.03 10.99 13.67
CA ALA A 72 8.87 10.64 15.08
C ALA A 72 9.76 9.46 15.47
N ILE A 73 9.82 8.40 14.65
CA ILE A 73 10.66 7.22 14.90
C ILE A 73 12.15 7.56 14.87
N ALA A 74 12.61 8.37 13.91
CA ALA A 74 14.01 8.76 13.83
C ALA A 74 14.46 9.57 15.05
N SER A 75 13.56 10.36 15.63
CA SER A 75 13.84 11.21 16.81
C SER A 75 13.69 10.45 18.13
N LYS A 76 12.68 9.59 18.25
CA LYS A 76 12.19 9.06 19.54
C LYS A 76 12.16 7.52 19.61
N GLY A 77 12.38 6.81 18.50
CA GLY A 77 12.38 5.35 18.42
C GLY A 77 11.02 4.71 18.09
N GLN A 78 11.00 3.37 18.08
CA GLN A 78 9.81 2.57 17.76
C GLN A 78 8.74 2.70 18.85
N GLY A 79 7.48 2.89 18.46
CA GLY A 79 6.38 3.13 19.39
C GLY A 79 6.31 4.56 19.91
N ALA A 80 7.05 5.50 19.30
CA ALA A 80 6.99 6.91 19.65
C ALA A 80 5.61 7.51 19.39
N ILE A 81 5.29 8.55 20.15
CA ILE A 81 4.15 9.42 19.86
C ILE A 81 4.56 10.43 18.79
N MET A 82 3.95 10.26 17.61
CA MET A 82 3.93 11.23 16.52
C MET A 82 3.02 12.39 16.92
N THR A 83 3.59 13.59 16.88
CA THR A 83 2.91 14.85 17.12
C THR A 83 2.53 15.53 15.80
N GLY A 84 1.69 16.58 15.87
CA GLY A 84 1.42 17.43 14.71
C GLY A 84 2.68 18.03 14.10
N ALA A 85 3.65 18.43 14.92
CA ALA A 85 4.95 18.95 14.46
C ALA A 85 5.73 17.91 13.65
N ASP A 86 5.76 16.65 14.09
CA ASP A 86 6.41 15.56 13.35
C ASP A 86 5.76 15.37 11.96
N ALA A 87 4.45 15.60 11.86
CA ALA A 87 3.68 15.50 10.62
C ALA A 87 3.61 16.82 9.82
N GLY A 88 4.40 17.83 10.17
CA GLY A 88 4.51 19.10 9.46
C GLY A 88 3.45 20.16 9.80
N ALA A 89 2.62 19.93 10.82
CA ALA A 89 1.65 20.91 11.31
C ALA A 89 2.27 21.84 12.37
N PRO A 90 1.86 23.12 12.48
CA PRO A 90 2.43 24.09 13.43
C PRO A 90 1.92 23.90 14.87
N VAL A 91 1.55 22.67 15.26
CA VAL A 91 0.96 22.35 16.56
C VAL A 91 1.57 21.07 17.15
N SER A 92 1.96 21.12 18.42
CA SER A 92 2.55 19.98 19.14
C SER A 92 1.49 19.18 19.90
N ILE A 93 0.47 18.71 19.19
CA ILE A 93 -0.53 17.80 19.74
C ILE A 93 -0.10 16.36 19.49
N ASP A 94 -0.35 15.47 20.45
CA ASP A 94 -0.17 14.03 20.25
C ASP A 94 -1.24 13.51 19.29
N ILE A 95 -0.82 12.79 18.26
CA ILE A 95 -1.73 12.28 17.21
C ILE A 95 -1.81 10.75 17.30
N ALA A 96 -0.67 10.09 17.18
CA ALA A 96 -0.63 8.64 17.06
C ALA A 96 0.67 8.04 17.59
N GLN A 97 0.59 6.80 18.05
CA GLN A 97 1.75 5.95 18.28
C GLN A 97 2.18 5.31 16.95
N VAL A 98 3.48 5.25 16.67
CA VAL A 98 3.98 4.85 15.33
C VAL A 98 5.10 3.82 15.38
N TRP A 99 5.15 2.95 14.36
CA TRP A 99 6.19 1.95 14.15
C TRP A 99 6.52 1.83 12.66
N ASN A 100 7.73 1.38 12.35
CA ASN A 100 8.05 0.91 11.01
C ASN A 100 8.71 -0.48 11.01
N ALA A 101 8.63 -1.15 9.87
CA ALA A 101 9.33 -2.40 9.61
C ALA A 101 9.77 -2.44 8.15
N SER A 102 10.91 -3.07 7.88
CA SER A 102 11.35 -3.39 6.52
C SER A 102 10.94 -4.82 6.16
N ALA A 103 10.56 -5.06 4.91
CA ALA A 103 10.33 -6.40 4.40
C ALA A 103 11.08 -6.64 3.08
N THR A 104 11.32 -7.90 2.76
CA THR A 104 11.96 -8.35 1.53
C THR A 104 11.23 -9.56 0.97
N GLN A 105 11.01 -9.58 -0.34
CA GLN A 105 10.55 -10.76 -1.07
C GLN A 105 11.41 -10.90 -2.32
N GLY A 106 12.18 -11.98 -2.41
CA GLY A 106 13.19 -12.12 -3.46
C GLY A 106 14.17 -10.93 -3.44
N ILE A 107 14.26 -10.22 -4.57
CA ILE A 107 15.10 -9.01 -4.70
C ILE A 107 14.36 -7.71 -4.35
N SER A 108 13.04 -7.77 -4.17
CA SER A 108 12.22 -6.59 -3.93
C SER A 108 12.18 -6.23 -2.45
N LYS A 109 12.18 -4.93 -2.17
CA LYS A 109 12.19 -4.35 -0.83
C LYS A 109 10.91 -3.56 -0.58
N PHE A 110 10.52 -3.48 0.68
CA PHE A 110 9.31 -2.78 1.11
C PHE A 110 9.53 -2.13 2.46
N MET A 111 8.84 -1.00 2.67
CA MET A 111 8.72 -0.37 3.99
C MET A 111 7.28 -0.45 4.45
N ILE A 112 7.08 -0.69 5.73
CA ILE A 112 5.76 -0.82 6.34
C ILE A 112 5.68 0.15 7.51
N ASN A 113 4.80 1.13 7.43
CA ASN A 113 4.52 2.06 8.52
C ASN A 113 3.20 1.70 9.17
N SER A 114 3.18 1.64 10.50
CA SER A 114 1.99 1.40 11.30
C SER A 114 1.71 2.59 12.19
N VAL A 115 0.46 3.03 12.22
CA VAL A 115 -0.02 4.22 12.92
C VAL A 115 -1.20 3.81 13.79
N ARG A 116 -1.15 4.15 15.07
CA ARG A 116 -2.24 3.96 16.02
C ARG A 116 -2.66 5.30 16.59
N GLN A 117 -3.79 5.82 16.15
CA GLN A 117 -4.33 7.08 16.64
C GLN A 117 -4.61 7.01 18.15
N VAL A 118 -3.98 7.90 18.92
CA VAL A 118 -4.16 8.01 20.38
C VAL A 118 -5.10 9.16 20.74
N ASN A 119 -5.17 10.19 19.89
CA ASN A 119 -6.03 11.35 20.14
C ASN A 119 -6.90 11.68 18.92
N THR A 120 -8.12 12.17 19.18
CA THR A 120 -9.00 12.72 18.16
C THR A 120 -8.89 14.23 18.17
N PHE A 121 -8.50 14.82 17.05
CA PHE A 121 -8.45 16.27 16.89
C PHE A 121 -9.20 16.65 15.63
N PHE A 122 -10.08 17.64 15.70
CA PHE A 122 -10.98 17.97 14.59
C PHE A 122 -10.25 18.52 13.34
N LEU A 123 -9.02 19.01 13.51
CA LEU A 123 -8.14 19.41 12.40
C LEU A 123 -7.11 18.34 12.03
N ALA A 124 -7.05 17.21 12.75
CA ALA A 124 -6.18 16.10 12.41
C ALA A 124 -6.95 15.03 11.62
N PRO A 125 -6.26 14.36 10.67
CA PRO A 125 -6.72 13.13 10.08
C PRO A 125 -7.16 12.10 11.10
N GLN A 126 -8.30 11.45 10.85
CA GLN A 126 -8.73 10.29 11.61
C GLN A 126 -7.97 9.04 11.14
N PHE A 127 -6.69 8.96 11.53
CA PHE A 127 -5.82 7.86 11.12
C PHE A 127 -6.29 6.49 11.61
N GLY A 128 -7.06 6.41 12.70
CA GLY A 128 -7.49 5.15 13.28
C GLY A 128 -6.30 4.25 13.61
N GLY A 129 -6.46 2.94 13.39
CA GLY A 129 -5.33 2.07 13.11
C GLY A 129 -5.07 2.05 11.61
N LEU A 130 -3.86 2.35 11.19
CA LEU A 130 -3.48 2.42 9.77
C LEU A 130 -2.15 1.70 9.57
N VAL A 131 -2.08 0.86 8.55
CA VAL A 131 -0.85 0.18 8.13
C VAL A 131 -0.65 0.51 6.66
N ILE A 132 0.57 0.94 6.31
CA ILE A 132 0.95 1.38 4.98
C ILE A 132 2.18 0.59 4.56
N GLY A 133 1.99 -0.37 3.67
CA GLY A 133 3.07 -0.93 2.85
C GLY A 133 3.42 0.02 1.72
N GLN A 134 4.70 0.23 1.50
CA GLN A 134 5.25 1.04 0.42
C GLN A 134 6.28 0.22 -0.36
N VAL A 135 6.14 0.20 -1.68
CA VAL A 135 7.13 -0.41 -2.56
C VAL A 135 8.41 0.42 -2.53
N ALA A 136 9.56 -0.25 -2.43
CA ALA A 136 10.88 0.36 -2.46
C ALA A 136 11.69 -0.12 -3.67
N ASP A 137 12.72 0.65 -4.03
CA ASP A 137 13.72 0.24 -5.00
C ASP A 137 14.60 -0.89 -4.48
N ALA A 138 15.51 -1.38 -5.32
CA ALA A 138 16.39 -2.51 -4.97
C ALA A 138 17.34 -2.20 -3.78
N SER A 139 17.61 -0.92 -3.49
CA SER A 139 18.42 -0.49 -2.34
C SER A 139 17.62 -0.47 -1.04
N GLY A 140 16.29 -0.63 -1.11
CA GLY A 140 15.38 -0.48 0.02
C GLY A 140 14.92 0.96 0.26
N THR A 141 15.28 1.88 -0.62
CA THR A 141 14.77 3.25 -0.59
C THR A 141 13.33 3.26 -1.12
N PRO A 142 12.34 3.77 -0.36
CA PRO A 142 10.98 3.86 -0.86
C PRO A 142 10.88 4.64 -2.16
N LEU A 143 9.97 4.24 -3.05
CA LEU A 143 9.76 4.95 -4.30
C LEU A 143 9.48 6.44 -4.02
N ALA A 144 10.12 7.31 -4.81
CA ALA A 144 10.04 8.75 -4.63
C ALA A 144 8.60 9.27 -4.72
N ILE A 145 8.34 10.40 -4.06
CA ILE A 145 7.06 11.12 -4.16
C ILE A 145 6.76 11.41 -5.64
N GLY A 146 5.52 11.16 -6.06
CA GLY A 146 5.12 11.24 -7.46
C GLY A 146 5.40 9.96 -8.24
N SER A 147 5.92 8.90 -7.61
CA SER A 147 5.98 7.52 -8.13
C SER A 147 5.66 6.50 -7.04
N GLY A 148 5.10 6.95 -5.92
CA GLY A 148 4.85 6.11 -4.75
C GLY A 148 3.76 5.08 -5.04
N VAL A 149 3.97 3.85 -4.58
CA VAL A 149 2.98 2.77 -4.68
C VAL A 149 2.75 2.21 -3.29
N TYR A 150 1.51 2.30 -2.83
CA TYR A 150 1.07 2.07 -1.47
C TYR A 150 -0.07 1.06 -1.41
N PHE A 151 -0.11 0.30 -0.34
CA PHE A 151 -1.15 -0.68 -0.06
C PHE A 151 -1.22 -0.91 1.44
N GLY A 152 -2.38 -1.28 1.95
CA GLY A 152 -2.47 -1.52 3.38
C GLY A 152 -3.88 -1.69 3.89
N GLU A 153 -4.02 -1.47 5.19
CA GLU A 153 -5.26 -1.67 5.91
C GLU A 153 -5.52 -0.52 6.87
N TRP A 154 -6.79 -0.31 7.17
CA TRP A 154 -7.27 0.68 8.10
C TRP A 154 -8.37 0.07 8.97
N ALA A 155 -8.44 0.50 10.22
CA ALA A 155 -9.55 0.26 11.12
C ALA A 155 -9.86 1.54 11.91
N PRO A 156 -11.11 1.76 12.33
CA PRO A 156 -11.44 2.91 13.16
C PRO A 156 -10.63 2.88 14.46
N ARG A 157 -10.35 4.06 15.02
CA ARG A 157 -9.75 4.17 16.36
C ARG A 157 -10.61 3.39 17.36
N ALA A 158 -9.97 2.66 18.27
CA ALA A 158 -10.69 2.02 19.37
C ALA A 158 -11.44 3.06 20.22
N ALA A 159 -12.65 2.71 20.67
CA ALA A 159 -13.46 3.58 21.50
C ALA A 159 -12.82 3.82 22.89
N GLY A 160 -13.19 4.94 23.52
CA GLY A 160 -12.71 5.31 24.86
C GLY A 160 -11.33 5.98 24.89
N THR A 161 -10.76 6.04 26.09
CA THR A 161 -9.39 6.50 26.34
C THR A 161 -8.42 5.40 25.91
N PRO A 162 -7.56 5.62 24.90
CA PRO A 162 -6.63 4.60 24.47
C PRO A 162 -5.66 4.27 25.61
N PRO A 163 -5.30 2.99 25.79
CA PRO A 163 -4.20 2.63 26.69
C PRO A 163 -2.93 3.39 26.31
N ALA A 164 -2.11 3.71 27.33
CA ALA A 164 -0.92 4.55 27.23
C ALA A 164 0.02 4.09 26.11
N ASP A 165 0.35 2.79 26.07
CA ASP A 165 1.12 2.15 25.01
C ASP A 165 0.45 0.85 24.58
N SER A 166 0.31 0.65 23.27
CA SER A 166 -0.25 -0.60 22.74
C SER A 166 0.07 -0.81 21.27
N THR A 167 0.39 -2.04 20.89
CA THR A 167 0.54 -2.48 19.50
C THR A 167 -0.79 -2.83 18.83
N ASN A 168 -1.91 -2.77 19.55
CA ASN A 168 -3.23 -3.08 19.01
C ASN A 168 -3.75 -1.91 18.16
N LEU A 169 -3.78 -2.12 16.84
CA LEU A 169 -4.27 -1.19 15.83
C LEU A 169 -5.79 -1.28 15.59
N ASN A 170 -6.52 -2.01 16.42
CA ASN A 170 -7.96 -2.29 16.26
C ASN A 170 -8.34 -3.02 14.97
N MET A 171 -7.39 -3.76 14.37
CA MET A 171 -7.60 -4.47 13.09
C MET A 171 -8.55 -5.69 13.18
N ALA A 172 -8.98 -6.07 14.39
CA ALA A 172 -10.06 -7.05 14.56
C ALA A 172 -11.46 -6.45 14.34
N SER A 173 -11.57 -5.13 14.16
CA SER A 173 -12.83 -4.43 13.89
C SER A 173 -13.52 -4.95 12.63
N SER A 174 -14.84 -5.07 12.68
CA SER A 174 -15.68 -5.38 11.50
C SER A 174 -15.59 -4.30 10.42
N SER A 175 -15.20 -3.07 10.78
CA SER A 175 -14.97 -1.95 9.86
C SER A 175 -13.57 -1.95 9.24
N ARG A 176 -12.74 -2.97 9.49
CA ARG A 176 -11.43 -3.11 8.85
C ARG A 176 -11.56 -3.06 7.33
N THR A 177 -10.78 -2.20 6.72
CA THR A 177 -10.79 -1.94 5.27
C THR A 177 -9.40 -2.11 4.71
N VAL A 178 -9.26 -2.85 3.61
CA VAL A 178 -8.02 -2.92 2.84
C VAL A 178 -8.07 -1.96 1.66
N TRP A 179 -6.94 -1.40 1.30
CA TRP A 179 -6.85 -0.37 0.26
C TRP A 179 -5.50 -0.45 -0.48
N TYR A 180 -5.47 0.15 -1.66
CA TYR A 180 -4.25 0.40 -2.43
C TYR A 180 -4.35 1.73 -3.15
N ALA A 181 -3.21 2.39 -3.34
CA ALA A 181 -3.12 3.69 -4.00
C ALA A 181 -1.73 3.88 -4.60
N GLY A 182 -1.62 4.63 -5.69
CA GLY A 182 -0.31 4.99 -6.22
C GLY A 182 -0.34 6.15 -7.18
N ASP A 183 0.83 6.78 -7.29
CA ASP A 183 1.13 7.79 -8.29
C ASP A 183 1.42 7.12 -9.64
N ASN A 184 1.26 7.86 -10.73
CA ASN A 184 1.56 7.41 -12.09
C ASN A 184 0.95 6.04 -12.44
N PRO A 185 -0.40 5.90 -12.38
CA PRO A 185 -1.04 4.69 -12.88
C PRO A 185 -0.66 4.44 -14.33
N THR A 186 -0.39 3.19 -14.66
CA THR A 186 -0.06 2.78 -16.03
C THR A 186 -1.30 2.97 -16.90
N THR A 187 -1.32 3.97 -17.78
CA THR A 187 -2.47 4.26 -18.65
C THR A 187 -2.44 3.47 -19.96
N THR A 188 -1.27 3.00 -20.35
CA THR A 188 -1.04 2.13 -21.50
C THR A 188 -0.08 1.04 -21.08
N MET A 189 -0.54 -0.21 -21.06
CA MET A 189 0.30 -1.35 -20.70
C MET A 189 1.40 -1.61 -21.75
N PRO A 190 2.67 -1.75 -21.34
CA PRO A 190 3.71 -2.26 -22.21
C PRO A 190 3.50 -3.76 -22.46
N THR A 191 4.12 -4.30 -23.52
CA THR A 191 4.17 -5.75 -23.71
C THR A 191 4.97 -6.39 -22.57
N LEU A 192 4.39 -7.41 -21.92
CA LEU A 192 5.01 -8.18 -20.86
C LEU A 192 5.03 -9.66 -21.29
N THR A 193 6.19 -10.28 -21.21
CA THR A 193 6.37 -11.71 -21.51
C THR A 193 7.07 -12.35 -20.32
N ASN A 194 6.33 -13.14 -19.55
CA ASN A 194 6.79 -13.75 -18.30
C ASN A 194 7.47 -12.73 -17.36
N ALA A 195 6.90 -11.53 -17.27
CA ALA A 195 7.37 -10.51 -16.34
C ALA A 195 7.00 -10.92 -14.92
N THR A 196 7.98 -11.05 -14.05
CA THR A 196 7.81 -11.48 -12.67
C THR A 196 7.77 -10.29 -11.73
N TYR A 197 6.98 -10.41 -10.67
CA TYR A 197 6.85 -9.41 -9.62
C TYR A 197 6.97 -10.11 -8.28
N ASN A 198 7.87 -9.65 -7.43
CA ASN A 198 7.89 -10.09 -6.04
C ASN A 198 6.87 -9.25 -5.27
N VAL A 199 6.01 -9.92 -4.51
CA VAL A 199 4.82 -9.32 -3.89
C VAL A 199 4.78 -9.68 -2.42
N ILE A 200 4.44 -8.71 -1.58
CA ILE A 200 4.03 -8.95 -0.19
C ILE A 200 2.56 -8.57 0.01
N GLY A 201 1.94 -9.14 1.03
CA GLY A 201 0.58 -8.81 1.44
C GLY A 201 0.45 -8.55 2.94
N ILE A 202 -0.44 -7.63 3.31
CA ILE A 202 -0.70 -7.17 4.67
C ILE A 202 -2.09 -7.62 5.11
N GLN A 203 -2.16 -8.22 6.31
CA GLN A 203 -3.41 -8.61 6.94
C GLN A 203 -3.31 -8.60 8.47
N GLY A 204 -4.20 -7.85 9.11
CA GLY A 204 -4.49 -7.96 10.54
C GLY A 204 -3.32 -7.61 11.44
N VAL A 205 -2.46 -6.66 11.06
CA VAL A 205 -1.31 -6.24 11.88
C VAL A 205 -1.80 -5.69 13.22
N GLY A 206 -1.17 -6.12 14.30
CA GLY A 206 -1.52 -5.78 15.67
C GLY A 206 -2.67 -6.59 16.26
N THR A 207 -3.19 -7.63 15.57
CA THR A 207 -4.26 -8.50 16.11
C THR A 207 -3.76 -9.70 16.91
N ALA A 208 -2.58 -10.21 16.59
CA ALA A 208 -1.99 -11.40 17.20
C ALA A 208 -0.60 -11.11 17.76
N ALA A 209 -0.17 -11.92 18.74
CA ALA A 209 1.13 -11.75 19.41
C ALA A 209 2.32 -11.89 18.44
N ASP A 210 2.17 -12.67 17.35
CA ASP A 210 3.17 -12.89 16.31
C ASP A 210 2.98 -12.00 15.06
N ASN A 211 2.04 -11.05 15.08
CA ASN A 211 1.77 -10.14 13.97
C ASN A 211 1.85 -8.69 14.43
N LEU A 212 3.01 -8.28 14.93
CA LEU A 212 3.22 -6.98 15.56
C LEU A 212 3.54 -5.89 14.54
N PRO A 213 3.24 -4.60 14.81
CA PRO A 213 3.66 -3.47 13.96
C PRO A 213 5.16 -3.42 13.64
N THR A 214 6.01 -3.90 14.55
CA THR A 214 7.48 -3.96 14.39
C THR A 214 7.96 -5.21 13.66
N ALA A 215 7.13 -6.24 13.57
CA ALA A 215 7.41 -7.49 12.88
C ALA A 215 6.10 -8.06 12.29
N PRO A 216 5.56 -7.44 11.22
CA PRO A 216 4.30 -7.88 10.63
C PRO A 216 4.44 -9.28 10.02
N LYS A 217 3.40 -10.11 10.22
CA LYS A 217 3.29 -11.43 9.59
C LYS A 217 2.71 -11.27 8.19
N LEU A 218 3.60 -11.16 7.21
CA LEU A 218 3.25 -10.82 5.83
C LEU A 218 2.95 -12.07 5.00
N TYR A 219 2.11 -11.89 3.98
CA TYR A 219 2.10 -12.79 2.83
C TYR A 219 3.31 -12.47 1.96
N GLY A 220 3.87 -13.48 1.29
CA GLY A 220 4.96 -13.33 0.32
C GLY A 220 4.80 -14.28 -0.86
N GLY A 221 5.27 -13.86 -2.03
CA GLY A 221 5.30 -14.70 -3.23
C GLY A 221 5.74 -13.97 -4.48
N THR A 222 5.62 -14.65 -5.62
CA THR A 222 5.94 -14.11 -6.94
C THR A 222 4.74 -14.25 -7.86
N LEU A 223 4.40 -13.17 -8.55
CA LEU A 223 3.38 -13.16 -9.60
C LEU A 223 4.04 -13.06 -10.97
N THR A 224 3.42 -13.67 -11.98
CA THR A 224 3.87 -13.61 -13.37
C THR A 224 2.80 -12.93 -14.21
N ALA A 225 3.18 -11.84 -14.87
CA ALA A 225 2.35 -11.07 -15.79
C ALA A 225 2.72 -11.38 -17.24
N ASN A 226 1.70 -11.64 -18.04
CA ASN A 226 1.76 -11.71 -19.49
C ASN A 226 0.77 -10.72 -20.07
N TYR A 227 1.22 -9.82 -20.93
CA TYR A 227 0.38 -8.83 -21.57
C TYR A 227 0.84 -8.56 -22.99
N VAL A 228 -0.09 -8.63 -23.94
CA VAL A 228 0.05 -8.12 -25.30
C VAL A 228 -1.18 -7.28 -25.67
N SER A 229 -0.99 -6.22 -26.46
CA SER A 229 -2.11 -5.41 -26.93
C SER A 229 -3.09 -6.29 -27.72
N GLY A 230 -4.38 -6.18 -27.44
CA GLY A 230 -5.41 -7.03 -28.06
C GLY A 230 -5.43 -8.49 -27.57
N GLY A 231 -4.62 -8.86 -26.57
CA GLY A 231 -4.53 -10.23 -26.05
C GLY A 231 -5.77 -10.74 -25.31
N GLY A 232 -6.69 -9.85 -24.92
CA GLY A 232 -7.96 -10.22 -24.28
C GLY A 232 -7.74 -11.06 -23.01
N VAL A 233 -8.41 -12.21 -22.94
CA VAL A 233 -8.34 -13.15 -21.80
C VAL A 233 -6.96 -13.80 -21.61
N ASN A 234 -6.07 -13.72 -22.61
CA ASN A 234 -4.70 -14.25 -22.50
C ASN A 234 -3.77 -13.29 -21.75
N ASN A 235 -4.20 -12.04 -21.53
CA ASN A 235 -3.47 -11.10 -20.69
C ASN A 235 -3.73 -11.44 -19.23
N THR A 236 -2.76 -12.07 -18.59
CA THR A 236 -2.93 -12.75 -17.30
C THR A 236 -1.94 -12.27 -16.26
N LEU A 237 -2.38 -12.24 -15.00
CA LEU A 237 -1.53 -12.13 -13.82
C LEU A 237 -1.73 -13.40 -13.00
N THR A 238 -0.70 -14.23 -12.88
CA THR A 238 -0.81 -15.56 -12.24
C THR A 238 0.19 -15.73 -11.12
N GLY A 239 -0.01 -16.73 -10.27
CA GLY A 239 0.84 -17.00 -9.11
C GLY A 239 0.06 -16.91 -7.80
N SER A 240 0.78 -16.84 -6.69
CA SER A 240 0.18 -16.78 -5.36
C SER A 240 1.09 -16.09 -4.35
N ILE A 241 0.48 -15.57 -3.28
CA ILE A 241 1.17 -15.13 -2.07
C ILE A 241 0.66 -15.94 -0.88
N THR A 242 1.55 -16.27 0.07
CA THR A 242 1.21 -17.04 1.28
C THR A 242 1.88 -16.46 2.51
N ASN A 243 1.22 -16.55 3.67
CA ASN A 243 1.81 -16.23 4.97
C ASN A 243 2.19 -17.51 5.76
N GLY A 244 2.29 -18.65 5.06
CA GLY A 244 2.55 -19.98 5.62
C GLY A 244 1.30 -20.73 6.07
N THR A 245 0.19 -20.03 6.38
CA THR A 245 -1.08 -20.64 6.78
C THR A 245 -2.16 -20.47 5.73
N ASN A 246 -2.28 -19.27 5.18
CA ASN A 246 -3.27 -18.90 4.19
C ASN A 246 -2.59 -18.59 2.85
N THR A 247 -3.34 -18.74 1.76
CA THR A 247 -2.87 -18.48 0.40
C THR A 247 -3.88 -17.65 -0.37
N VAL A 248 -3.40 -16.60 -1.04
CA VAL A 248 -4.16 -15.86 -2.05
C VAL A 248 -3.66 -16.30 -3.42
N ASN A 249 -4.56 -16.87 -4.23
CA ASN A 249 -4.26 -17.36 -5.58
C ASN A 249 -4.81 -16.39 -6.63
N PHE A 250 -3.96 -16.02 -7.60
CA PHE A 250 -4.27 -15.09 -8.69
C PHE A 250 -4.80 -15.79 -9.96
N ALA A 251 -5.19 -17.07 -9.86
CA ALA A 251 -5.82 -17.79 -10.96
C ALA A 251 -7.04 -17.02 -11.50
N GLY A 252 -7.12 -16.90 -12.82
CA GLY A 252 -8.21 -16.19 -13.50
C GLY A 252 -8.10 -14.66 -13.45
N THR A 253 -7.03 -14.08 -12.89
CA THR A 253 -6.82 -12.63 -12.95
C THR A 253 -6.35 -12.21 -14.34
N THR A 254 -7.11 -11.29 -14.95
CA THR A 254 -6.83 -10.72 -16.28
C THR A 254 -6.31 -9.30 -16.16
N ILE A 255 -5.52 -8.85 -17.15
CA ILE A 255 -4.91 -7.52 -17.21
C ILE A 255 -5.55 -6.70 -18.34
N GLY A 256 -6.03 -5.51 -18.00
CA GLY A 256 -6.63 -4.55 -18.92
C GLY A 256 -5.58 -3.61 -19.51
N SER A 257 -5.93 -2.95 -20.61
CA SER A 257 -5.01 -2.08 -21.35
C SER A 257 -4.51 -0.86 -20.57
N THR A 258 -5.28 -0.43 -19.58
CA THR A 258 -4.98 0.69 -18.67
C THR A 258 -4.36 0.24 -17.35
N GLY A 259 -3.70 -0.92 -17.36
CA GLY A 259 -2.99 -1.45 -16.20
C GLY A 259 -3.86 -1.89 -15.02
N LYS A 260 -5.18 -1.78 -15.11
CA LYS A 260 -6.08 -2.42 -14.16
C LYS A 260 -6.02 -3.93 -14.32
N PHE A 261 -6.15 -4.67 -13.23
CA PHE A 261 -6.30 -6.12 -13.27
C PHE A 261 -7.36 -6.57 -12.27
N GLY A 262 -7.96 -7.73 -12.55
CA GLY A 262 -8.95 -8.33 -11.65
C GLY A 262 -9.49 -9.65 -12.18
N ASN A 263 -10.30 -10.33 -11.38
CA ASN A 263 -10.87 -11.63 -11.69
C ASN A 263 -12.41 -11.67 -11.60
N GLY A 264 -13.07 -10.52 -11.68
CA GLY A 264 -14.53 -10.48 -11.76
C GLY A 264 -15.05 -11.17 -13.03
N THR A 265 -16.15 -11.90 -12.89
CA THR A 265 -16.83 -12.52 -14.03
C THR A 265 -17.35 -11.44 -14.98
N GLY A 266 -16.78 -11.36 -16.18
CA GLY A 266 -17.02 -10.25 -17.12
C GLY A 266 -15.79 -9.38 -17.37
N GLY A 267 -14.67 -9.67 -16.70
CA GLY A 267 -13.36 -9.11 -17.00
C GLY A 267 -12.94 -7.99 -16.06
N VAL A 268 -11.90 -7.25 -16.48
CA VAL A 268 -11.27 -6.19 -15.68
C VAL A 268 -12.26 -5.05 -15.40
N GLY A 269 -12.33 -4.64 -14.13
CA GLY A 269 -13.26 -3.61 -13.67
C GLY A 269 -14.61 -4.14 -13.20
N VAL A 270 -14.92 -5.43 -13.43
CA VAL A 270 -16.05 -6.10 -12.79
C VAL A 270 -15.62 -6.55 -11.38
N PRO A 271 -16.45 -6.35 -10.33
CA PRO A 271 -16.12 -6.80 -8.99
C PRO A 271 -15.83 -8.31 -8.94
N GLY A 272 -14.61 -8.65 -8.55
CA GLY A 272 -14.18 -10.01 -8.22
C GLY A 272 -13.58 -10.06 -6.82
N THR A 273 -12.89 -11.17 -6.51
CA THR A 273 -12.10 -11.28 -5.27
C THR A 273 -10.76 -10.57 -5.37
N ILE A 274 -10.22 -10.35 -6.57
CA ILE A 274 -8.97 -9.63 -6.82
C ILE A 274 -9.25 -8.41 -7.68
N GLU A 275 -8.68 -7.28 -7.26
CA GLU A 275 -8.59 -6.06 -8.06
C GLU A 275 -7.29 -5.31 -7.76
N GLY A 276 -6.77 -4.59 -8.76
CA GLY A 276 -5.56 -3.80 -8.59
C GLY A 276 -5.18 -2.99 -9.82
N GLN A 277 -4.00 -2.37 -9.75
CA GLN A 277 -3.45 -1.46 -10.77
C GLN A 277 -1.94 -1.64 -10.88
N PHE A 278 -1.43 -1.61 -12.12
CA PHE A 278 -0.03 -1.41 -12.44
C PHE A 278 0.33 0.07 -12.43
N TYR A 279 1.50 0.41 -11.91
CA TYR A 279 2.02 1.78 -11.77
C TYR A 279 3.41 1.91 -12.41
N ASN A 280 3.83 3.15 -12.67
CA ASN A 280 5.17 3.48 -13.14
C ASN A 280 5.58 2.66 -14.37
N ASN A 281 4.75 2.69 -15.43
CA ASN A 281 4.93 1.88 -16.64
C ASN A 281 5.07 0.38 -16.37
N ALA A 282 4.17 -0.16 -15.55
CA ALA A 282 4.15 -1.53 -15.07
C ALA A 282 5.44 -2.00 -14.35
N SER A 283 6.26 -1.11 -13.80
CA SER A 283 7.38 -1.52 -12.94
C SER A 283 6.96 -1.89 -11.52
N ALA A 284 5.76 -1.48 -11.10
CA ALA A 284 5.18 -1.82 -9.80
C ALA A 284 3.67 -2.12 -9.94
N LEU A 285 3.12 -2.81 -8.95
CA LEU A 285 1.69 -3.08 -8.84
C LEU A 285 1.23 -2.99 -7.38
N ALA A 286 -0.05 -2.68 -7.20
CA ALA A 286 -0.74 -2.84 -5.92
C ALA A 286 -2.20 -3.21 -6.14
N GLY A 287 -2.80 -3.83 -5.13
CA GLY A 287 -4.18 -4.30 -5.20
C GLY A 287 -4.70 -4.84 -3.88
N ILE A 288 -5.91 -5.37 -3.92
CA ILE A 288 -6.57 -6.01 -2.78
C ILE A 288 -7.17 -7.35 -3.17
N TYR A 289 -7.16 -8.25 -2.19
CA TYR A 289 -7.94 -9.47 -2.18
C TYR A 289 -9.09 -9.30 -1.18
N LYS A 290 -10.32 -9.52 -1.66
CA LYS A 290 -11.55 -9.53 -0.88
C LYS A 290 -11.93 -10.97 -0.59
N GLY A 291 -11.70 -11.39 0.66
CA GLY A 291 -12.12 -12.69 1.14
C GLY A 291 -13.60 -12.69 1.56
N GLY A 292 -14.06 -13.76 2.21
CA GLY A 292 -15.44 -13.89 2.66
C GLY A 292 -15.83 -12.91 3.78
N THR A 293 -14.86 -12.42 4.54
CA THR A 293 -15.05 -11.46 5.64
C THR A 293 -14.00 -10.35 5.62
N ALA A 294 -14.29 -9.22 6.28
CA ALA A 294 -13.34 -8.14 6.47
C ALA A 294 -12.01 -8.62 7.06
N ALA A 295 -12.01 -9.60 7.98
CA ALA A 295 -10.79 -10.18 8.57
C ALA A 295 -9.93 -10.93 7.55
N SER A 296 -10.55 -11.55 6.54
CA SER A 296 -9.85 -12.32 5.51
C SER A 296 -9.31 -11.48 4.35
N ASN A 297 -9.65 -10.19 4.28
CA ASN A 297 -9.14 -9.31 3.23
C ASN A 297 -7.62 -9.10 3.35
N VAL A 298 -6.94 -8.93 2.22
CA VAL A 298 -5.48 -8.70 2.14
C VAL A 298 -5.22 -7.54 1.19
N ALA A 299 -4.40 -6.57 1.59
CA ALA A 299 -3.82 -5.60 0.65
C ALA A 299 -2.44 -6.07 0.23
N PHE A 300 -2.08 -5.90 -1.04
CA PHE A 300 -0.79 -6.37 -1.55
C PHE A 300 -0.15 -5.36 -2.49
N GLY A 301 1.17 -5.45 -2.60
CA GLY A 301 1.96 -4.65 -3.52
C GLY A 301 3.29 -5.32 -3.85
N GLY A 302 3.83 -4.97 -5.02
CA GLY A 302 5.03 -5.60 -5.54
C GLY A 302 5.76 -4.76 -6.58
N SER A 303 7.02 -5.11 -6.80
CA SER A 303 7.85 -4.55 -7.86
C SER A 303 8.33 -5.64 -8.81
N ARG A 304 8.52 -5.23 -10.06
CA ARG A 304 9.02 -6.08 -11.14
C ARG A 304 10.42 -6.60 -10.81
N SER A 305 10.67 -7.88 -11.08
CA SER A 305 11.92 -8.56 -10.72
C SER A 305 12.76 -9.07 -11.91
N ASN A 306 12.29 -8.91 -13.16
CA ASN A 306 13.03 -9.22 -14.39
C ASN A 306 12.53 -8.44 -15.61
#